data_AF-A0A7Z9WK06-F1
#
_entry.id   AF-A0A7Z9WK06-F1
#
_cell.length_a   1.000
_cell.length_b   1.000
_cell.length_c   1.000
_cell.angle_alpha   90.00
_cell.angle_beta   90.00
_cell.angle_gamma   90.00
#
_symmetry.space_group_name_H-M   'P 1'
#
loop_
_entity.id
_entity.type
_entity.pdbx_description
1 polymer ?
#
loop_
_entity_poly.entity_id
_entity_poly.type
_entity_poly.pdbx_seq_one_letter_code
_entity_poly.pdbx_strand_id
1 'polypeptide(L)'
;MTVIYPGWNPRLGDLFGIANQPELVERESGLRFEGDFFPGVKGLELPEERFPSLPTLDVVLTGDNEVMVTSLSSGKPLMWQRRYGKGRVLFWNAQWLSDMETRGFIVQSILATPGLAVSSTANIGVIFIDDFPQDSSTKKLEPIKTEYDLSMVDFYNRVWFPDMVNLARRYDLKYTGVVLFNYNGKTKPPFDFGRWEHTKIRVGWQEVPYGVFYGHKISQDEDWELGLHGYNHESLTLKDWGSVDKMIAALEAAKERWLEDSLGELPFTYVPPHNIYDAAGMEALAKAFPSIKVVAGAAIGDFEEGADREFGPEPWHEGFFDIPRWTWGQVLDGENRFRLLSEMGIFGVWTHFIHPDDVFHIPRNYPDADEWRNPHSLPWRGDHTGEKNGLYYRFVEWFEFVRKHYPWLRYMTAKEAYHELQKYLAIEASYALKPREVMATFSDYPVYFQVRINDGRVLDLNGMANCQLVDIYEGTGYTIYTLRAVGKEARLKLMLPEEF
;
A
#
# COMPACT_ATOMS: atom_id res chain seq x y z
N MET A 1 -26.43 4.67 -12.51
CA MET A 1 -26.80 4.22 -11.15
C MET A 1 -25.83 3.13 -10.72
N THR A 2 -25.36 3.18 -9.47
CA THR A 2 -24.46 2.17 -8.91
C THR A 2 -25.19 1.47 -7.78
N VAL A 3 -25.31 0.15 -7.85
CA VAL A 3 -25.92 -0.68 -6.81
C VAL A 3 -24.80 -1.50 -6.19
N ILE A 4 -24.48 -1.21 -4.93
CA ILE A 4 -23.33 -1.79 -4.20
C ILE A 4 -23.75 -2.88 -3.20
N TYR A 5 -24.99 -3.36 -3.30
CA TYR A 5 -25.55 -4.37 -2.43
C TYR A 5 -26.57 -5.20 -3.21
N PRO A 6 -26.71 -6.53 -2.98
CA PRO A 6 -27.68 -7.38 -3.65
C PRO A 6 -29.12 -7.07 -3.23
N GLY A 7 -29.65 -5.95 -3.74
CA GLY A 7 -31.00 -5.46 -3.49
C GLY A 7 -31.90 -5.64 -4.70
N TRP A 8 -33.11 -6.14 -4.49
CA TRP A 8 -34.09 -6.38 -5.55
C TRP A 8 -35.38 -5.56 -5.35
N ASN A 9 -35.90 -5.03 -6.45
CA ASN A 9 -37.27 -4.51 -6.52
C ASN A 9 -37.89 -4.91 -7.86
N PRO A 10 -39.10 -5.51 -7.89
CA PRO A 10 -39.73 -5.97 -9.13
C PRO A 10 -39.98 -4.84 -10.15
N ARG A 11 -40.08 -3.58 -9.71
CA ARG A 11 -40.23 -2.42 -10.60
C ARG A 11 -38.91 -1.98 -11.26
N LEU A 12 -37.78 -2.49 -10.79
CA LEU A 12 -36.44 -2.14 -11.27
C LEU A 12 -35.79 -3.28 -12.06
N GLY A 13 -36.51 -4.37 -12.36
CA GLY A 13 -35.96 -5.53 -13.06
C GLY A 13 -35.32 -5.22 -14.40
N ASP A 14 -36.03 -4.46 -15.25
CA ASP A 14 -35.47 -3.99 -16.51
C ASP A 14 -34.25 -3.07 -16.30
N LEU A 15 -34.31 -2.15 -15.33
CA LEU A 15 -33.18 -1.28 -15.03
C LEU A 15 -31.92 -2.05 -14.61
N PHE A 16 -32.08 -3.09 -13.79
CA PHE A 16 -30.99 -3.95 -13.33
C PHE A 16 -30.59 -5.03 -14.35
N GLY A 17 -31.39 -5.25 -15.39
CA GLY A 17 -31.14 -6.31 -16.36
C GLY A 17 -31.41 -7.72 -15.84
N ILE A 18 -32.35 -7.87 -14.91
CA ILE A 18 -32.76 -9.16 -14.31
C ILE A 18 -34.15 -9.53 -14.83
N ALA A 19 -34.26 -10.71 -15.44
CA ALA A 19 -35.47 -11.18 -16.12
C ALA A 19 -36.41 -12.03 -15.24
N ASN A 20 -35.94 -12.51 -14.10
CA ASN A 20 -36.70 -13.33 -13.15
C ASN A 20 -37.05 -12.55 -11.87
N GLN A 21 -37.79 -13.19 -10.95
CA GLN A 21 -37.88 -12.75 -9.56
C GLN A 21 -36.81 -13.50 -8.76
N PRO A 22 -35.65 -12.88 -8.47
CA PRO A 22 -34.56 -13.57 -7.81
C PRO A 22 -34.82 -13.74 -6.31
N GLU A 23 -34.29 -14.83 -5.76
CA GLU A 23 -34.20 -15.09 -4.33
C GLU A 23 -32.75 -14.95 -3.86
N LEU A 24 -32.53 -14.60 -2.59
CA LEU A 24 -31.20 -14.58 -1.99
C LEU A 24 -30.74 -16.01 -1.72
N VAL A 25 -29.52 -16.33 -2.14
CA VAL A 25 -28.86 -17.63 -1.92
C VAL A 25 -27.45 -17.44 -1.37
N GLU A 26 -27.00 -18.40 -0.57
CA GLU A 26 -25.66 -18.43 0.03
C GLU A 26 -24.94 -19.71 -0.40
N ARG A 27 -24.49 -19.73 -1.66
CA ARG A 27 -23.84 -20.90 -2.27
C ARG A 27 -22.55 -20.54 -3.01
N GLU A 28 -22.26 -19.25 -3.14
CA GLU A 28 -21.12 -18.78 -3.91
C GLU A 28 -19.95 -18.47 -2.99
N SER A 29 -18.74 -18.75 -3.46
CA SER A 29 -17.49 -18.45 -2.77
C SER A 29 -16.44 -17.98 -3.77
N GLY A 30 -15.52 -17.15 -3.28
CA GLY A 30 -14.46 -16.52 -4.07
C GLY A 30 -14.98 -15.58 -5.16
N LEU A 31 -14.09 -14.74 -5.71
CA LEU A 31 -14.41 -13.81 -6.78
C LEU A 31 -13.31 -13.79 -7.85
N ARG A 32 -13.71 -13.69 -9.11
CA ARG A 32 -12.82 -13.45 -10.26
C ARG A 32 -13.28 -12.22 -11.03
N PHE A 33 -12.38 -11.28 -11.22
CA PHE A 33 -12.61 -10.08 -12.02
C PHE A 33 -12.28 -10.35 -13.49
N GLU A 34 -13.29 -10.61 -14.31
CA GLU A 34 -13.14 -10.86 -15.75
C GLU A 34 -13.11 -9.56 -16.57
N GLY A 35 -13.83 -8.54 -16.09
CA GLY A 35 -13.94 -7.22 -16.69
C GLY A 35 -12.83 -6.26 -16.24
N ASP A 36 -12.57 -5.27 -17.08
CA ASP A 36 -11.69 -4.14 -16.76
C ASP A 36 -12.57 -2.90 -16.55
N PHE A 37 -12.89 -2.58 -15.30
CA PHE A 37 -13.66 -1.39 -14.96
C PHE A 37 -12.84 -0.32 -14.22
N PHE A 38 -11.64 -0.63 -13.77
CA PHE A 38 -10.64 0.35 -13.34
C PHE A 38 -9.23 -0.24 -13.45
N PRO A 39 -8.17 0.61 -13.49
CA PRO A 39 -6.83 0.17 -13.86
C PRO A 39 -6.34 -1.05 -13.07
N GLY A 40 -5.90 -2.08 -13.78
CA GLY A 40 -5.28 -3.25 -13.17
C GLY A 40 -6.21 -4.21 -12.43
N VAL A 41 -7.53 -4.01 -12.42
CA VAL A 41 -8.47 -4.94 -11.73
C VAL A 41 -8.67 -6.26 -12.45
N LYS A 42 -8.61 -6.26 -13.79
CA LYS A 42 -8.88 -7.45 -14.60
C LYS A 42 -7.90 -8.58 -14.27
N GLY A 43 -8.45 -9.78 -14.05
CA GLY A 43 -7.72 -10.97 -13.64
C GLY A 43 -7.32 -10.98 -12.17
N LEU A 44 -7.87 -10.10 -11.33
CA LEU A 44 -7.80 -10.28 -9.88
C LEU A 44 -8.66 -11.48 -9.50
N GLU A 45 -8.10 -12.37 -8.67
CA GLU A 45 -8.82 -13.49 -8.06
C GLU A 45 -8.70 -13.37 -6.54
N LEU A 46 -9.84 -13.48 -5.87
CA LEU A 46 -9.97 -13.51 -4.42
C LEU A 46 -10.45 -14.91 -4.03
N PRO A 47 -9.65 -15.66 -3.26
CA PRO A 47 -9.86 -17.09 -3.09
C PRO A 47 -11.04 -17.40 -2.16
N GLU A 48 -11.54 -18.62 -2.22
CA GLU A 48 -12.71 -19.08 -1.44
C GLU A 48 -12.42 -19.07 0.07
N GLU A 49 -11.17 -19.25 0.49
CA GLU A 49 -10.77 -19.20 1.90
C GLU A 49 -11.02 -17.81 2.50
N ARG A 50 -10.86 -16.75 1.70
CA ARG A 50 -11.15 -15.37 2.11
C ARG A 50 -12.65 -15.08 2.06
N PHE A 51 -13.33 -15.56 1.03
CA PHE A 51 -14.77 -15.35 0.82
C PHE A 51 -15.50 -16.70 0.74
N PRO A 52 -15.67 -17.41 1.86
CA PRO A 52 -16.24 -18.76 1.87
C PRO A 52 -17.75 -18.77 1.65
N SER A 53 -18.41 -17.63 1.83
CA SER A 53 -19.83 -17.44 1.54
C SER A 53 -20.09 -16.02 1.07
N LEU A 54 -20.72 -15.91 -0.10
CA LEU A 54 -21.19 -14.67 -0.70
C LEU A 54 -22.70 -14.76 -0.88
N PRO A 55 -23.49 -14.10 0.00
CA PRO A 55 -24.92 -13.93 -0.22
C PRO A 55 -25.17 -13.17 -1.54
N THR A 56 -25.89 -13.81 -2.47
CA THR A 56 -26.11 -13.35 -3.85
C THR A 56 -27.57 -13.54 -4.26
N LEU A 57 -28.08 -12.72 -5.17
CA LEU A 57 -29.38 -12.98 -5.80
C LEU A 57 -29.24 -14.03 -6.90
N ASP A 58 -30.18 -14.97 -6.97
CA ASP A 58 -30.26 -15.96 -8.03
C ASP A 58 -30.89 -15.37 -9.29
N VAL A 59 -30.05 -14.76 -10.13
CA VAL A 59 -30.47 -13.93 -11.26
C VAL A 59 -30.39 -14.66 -12.59
N VAL A 60 -31.37 -14.38 -13.45
CA VAL A 60 -31.32 -14.62 -14.89
C VAL A 60 -31.12 -13.27 -15.57
N LEU A 61 -29.93 -13.04 -16.10
CA LEU A 61 -29.59 -11.78 -16.76
C LEU A 61 -30.18 -11.70 -18.17
N THR A 62 -30.64 -10.52 -18.56
CA THR A 62 -30.96 -10.20 -19.96
C THR A 62 -29.70 -10.14 -20.83
N GLY A 63 -29.83 -10.31 -22.15
CA GLY A 63 -28.68 -10.42 -23.07
C GLY A 63 -27.79 -9.17 -23.19
N ASP A 64 -28.24 -7.99 -22.75
CA ASP A 64 -27.48 -6.74 -22.86
C ASP A 64 -26.53 -6.47 -21.67
N ASN A 65 -26.42 -7.41 -20.72
CA ASN A 65 -25.56 -7.26 -19.56
C ASN A 65 -24.13 -7.72 -19.86
N GLU A 66 -23.17 -6.90 -19.47
CA GLU A 66 -21.75 -7.22 -19.48
C GLU A 66 -21.35 -7.69 -18.08
N VAL A 67 -21.15 -9.00 -17.91
CA VAL A 67 -20.67 -9.58 -16.64
C VAL A 67 -19.19 -9.22 -16.47
N MET A 68 -18.84 -8.65 -15.32
CA MET A 68 -17.49 -8.20 -15.01
C MET A 68 -16.84 -9.00 -13.88
N VAL A 69 -17.65 -9.58 -12.99
CA VAL A 69 -17.16 -10.41 -11.88
C VAL A 69 -18.00 -11.66 -11.77
N THR A 70 -17.33 -12.80 -11.60
CA THR A 70 -17.95 -14.11 -11.41
C THR A 70 -17.47 -14.75 -10.10
N SER A 71 -18.27 -15.64 -9.53
CA SER A 71 -17.84 -16.47 -8.39
C SER A 71 -16.84 -17.51 -8.84
N LEU A 72 -15.86 -17.86 -8.00
CA LEU A 72 -14.93 -18.94 -8.31
C LEU A 72 -15.60 -20.32 -8.24
N SER A 73 -16.52 -20.51 -7.30
CA SER A 73 -17.23 -21.77 -7.05
C SER A 73 -18.04 -22.30 -8.24
N SER A 74 -18.83 -21.44 -8.89
CA SER A 74 -19.82 -21.86 -9.89
C SER A 74 -19.83 -21.03 -11.18
N GLY A 75 -19.03 -19.95 -11.24
CA GLY A 75 -19.08 -18.98 -12.34
C GLY A 75 -20.31 -18.07 -12.35
N LYS A 76 -21.07 -17.97 -11.25
CA LYS A 76 -22.25 -17.10 -11.15
C LYS A 76 -21.88 -15.62 -11.28
N PRO A 77 -22.69 -14.79 -11.98
CA PRO A 77 -22.48 -13.35 -12.04
C PRO A 77 -22.59 -12.67 -10.66
N LEU A 78 -21.50 -12.06 -10.21
CA LEU A 78 -21.39 -11.28 -8.97
C LEU A 78 -21.37 -9.77 -9.23
N MET A 79 -21.03 -9.35 -10.45
CA MET A 79 -21.11 -7.95 -10.86
C MET A 79 -21.34 -7.86 -12.36
N TRP A 80 -22.19 -6.94 -12.79
CA TRP A 80 -22.36 -6.63 -14.21
C TRP A 80 -22.62 -5.16 -14.44
N GLN A 81 -22.42 -4.76 -15.70
CA GLN A 81 -22.74 -3.45 -16.23
C GLN A 81 -23.81 -3.56 -17.31
N ARG A 82 -24.73 -2.61 -17.34
CA ARG A 82 -25.76 -2.49 -18.38
C ARG A 82 -25.86 -1.05 -18.86
N ARG A 83 -25.99 -0.85 -20.17
CA ARG A 83 -26.40 0.46 -20.74
C ARG A 83 -27.91 0.62 -20.55
N TYR A 84 -28.33 1.76 -20.00
CA TYR A 84 -29.74 2.06 -19.80
C TYR A 84 -30.03 3.53 -20.12
N GLY A 85 -30.83 3.77 -21.16
CA GLY A 85 -31.04 5.12 -21.70
C GLY A 85 -29.72 5.77 -22.12
N LYS A 86 -29.42 6.97 -21.60
CA LYS A 86 -28.16 7.70 -21.84
C LYS A 86 -27.05 7.37 -20.83
N GLY A 87 -27.30 6.48 -19.88
CA GLY A 87 -26.39 6.18 -18.78
C GLY A 87 -26.08 4.69 -18.67
N ARG A 88 -25.49 4.33 -17.53
CA ARG A 88 -25.20 2.94 -17.18
C ARG A 88 -25.72 2.58 -15.80
N VAL A 89 -25.96 1.30 -15.62
CA VAL A 89 -26.18 0.65 -14.33
C VAL A 89 -25.02 -0.29 -14.09
N LEU A 90 -24.41 -0.18 -12.92
CA LEU A 90 -23.45 -1.15 -12.39
C LEU A 90 -24.10 -1.79 -11.19
N PHE A 91 -24.17 -3.11 -11.17
CA PHE A 91 -24.85 -3.86 -10.12
C PHE A 91 -23.90 -4.88 -9.51
N TRP A 92 -23.63 -4.74 -8.21
CA TRP A 92 -22.98 -5.74 -7.38
C TRP A 92 -24.02 -6.67 -6.78
N ASN A 93 -23.89 -7.95 -7.12
CA ASN A 93 -24.72 -9.04 -6.68
C ASN A 93 -24.05 -9.90 -5.60
N ALA A 94 -23.21 -9.30 -4.76
CA ALA A 94 -22.52 -9.99 -3.68
C ALA A 94 -22.37 -9.06 -2.47
N GLN A 95 -22.62 -9.57 -1.26
CA GLN A 95 -22.33 -8.87 -0.02
C GLN A 95 -20.85 -9.03 0.35
N TRP A 96 -19.99 -8.18 -0.20
CA TRP A 96 -18.56 -8.14 0.15
C TRP A 96 -18.02 -6.73 0.33
N LEU A 97 -18.69 -5.71 -0.21
CA LEU A 97 -18.30 -4.30 -0.13
C LEU A 97 -18.73 -3.63 1.20
N SER A 98 -18.38 -4.24 2.34
CA SER A 98 -18.77 -3.76 3.68
C SER A 98 -17.62 -3.19 4.50
N ASP A 99 -16.38 -3.57 4.19
CA ASP A 99 -15.24 -3.34 5.07
C ASP A 99 -14.29 -2.30 4.48
N MET A 100 -13.42 -1.72 5.32
CA MET A 100 -12.48 -0.66 4.93
C MET A 100 -11.65 -1.03 3.70
N GLU A 101 -11.19 -2.28 3.64
CA GLU A 101 -10.40 -2.82 2.54
C GLU A 101 -11.10 -2.76 1.18
N THR A 102 -12.43 -2.61 1.13
CA THR A 102 -13.21 -2.60 -0.12
C THR A 102 -13.57 -1.21 -0.61
N ARG A 103 -13.27 -0.16 0.15
CA ARG A 103 -13.70 1.21 -0.15
C ARG A 103 -13.21 1.71 -1.51
N GLY A 104 -12.01 1.32 -1.95
CA GLY A 104 -11.53 1.62 -3.29
C GLY A 104 -12.43 1.04 -4.38
N PHE A 105 -12.90 -0.20 -4.21
CA PHE A 105 -13.83 -0.83 -5.15
C PHE A 105 -15.20 -0.13 -5.17
N ILE A 106 -15.67 0.37 -4.02
CA ILE A 106 -16.89 1.18 -3.93
C ILE A 106 -16.72 2.49 -4.71
N VAL A 107 -15.65 3.23 -4.45
CA VAL A 107 -15.36 4.51 -5.13
C VAL A 107 -15.24 4.30 -6.63
N GLN A 108 -14.46 3.30 -7.07
CA GLN A 108 -14.28 3.02 -8.50
C GLN A 108 -15.58 2.56 -9.18
N SER A 109 -16.45 1.83 -8.48
CA SER A 109 -17.79 1.47 -9.00
C SER A 109 -18.67 2.70 -9.25
N ILE A 110 -18.61 3.69 -8.35
CA ILE A 110 -19.32 4.96 -8.51
C ILE A 110 -18.75 5.73 -9.71
N LEU A 111 -17.42 5.85 -9.83
CA LEU A 111 -16.75 6.59 -10.90
C LEU A 111 -16.92 5.93 -12.30
N ALA A 112 -17.08 4.61 -12.37
CA ALA A 112 -17.33 3.88 -13.62
C ALA A 112 -18.73 4.12 -14.21
N THR A 113 -19.66 4.61 -13.39
CA THR A 113 -21.07 4.68 -13.76
C THR A 113 -21.43 5.89 -14.66
N PRO A 114 -21.14 7.15 -14.29
CA PRO A 114 -21.48 8.31 -15.12
C PRO A 114 -20.63 8.36 -16.40
N GLY A 115 -21.08 9.11 -17.42
CA GLY A 115 -20.29 9.32 -18.65
C GLY A 115 -18.98 10.09 -18.41
N LEU A 116 -18.96 10.92 -17.37
CA LEU A 116 -17.82 11.74 -16.94
C LEU A 116 -17.79 11.79 -15.42
N ALA A 117 -16.63 11.54 -14.83
CA ALA A 117 -16.37 11.64 -13.40
C ALA A 117 -15.02 12.31 -13.13
N VAL A 118 -14.89 12.91 -11.96
CA VAL A 118 -13.64 13.53 -11.51
C VAL A 118 -13.38 13.14 -10.07
N SER A 119 -12.13 12.82 -9.74
CA SER A 119 -11.68 12.52 -8.38
C SER A 119 -10.32 13.18 -8.11
N SER A 120 -10.07 13.60 -6.87
CA SER A 120 -8.72 13.97 -6.43
C SER A 120 -7.87 12.72 -6.23
N THR A 121 -6.55 12.85 -6.34
CA THR A 121 -5.59 11.77 -6.07
C THR A 121 -4.39 12.33 -5.32
N ALA A 122 -3.91 11.63 -4.29
CA ALA A 122 -2.77 12.07 -3.51
C ALA A 122 -1.47 11.95 -4.30
N ASN A 123 -1.37 10.96 -5.21
CA ASN A 123 -0.20 10.73 -6.05
C ASN A 123 1.06 10.37 -5.22
N ILE A 124 0.93 9.38 -4.31
CA ILE A 124 1.95 9.04 -3.31
C ILE A 124 2.22 7.52 -3.27
N GLY A 125 3.47 7.11 -3.45
CA GLY A 125 3.94 5.76 -3.13
C GLY A 125 4.95 5.83 -1.99
N VAL A 126 4.81 4.98 -0.97
CA VAL A 126 5.73 4.91 0.17
C VAL A 126 6.16 3.46 0.36
N ILE A 127 7.46 3.22 0.29
CA ILE A 127 8.03 1.88 0.48
C ILE A 127 8.87 1.88 1.76
N PHE A 128 8.40 1.12 2.74
CA PHE A 128 9.09 0.90 4.00
C PHE A 128 9.98 -0.33 3.92
N ILE A 129 11.18 -0.19 4.44
CA ILE A 129 12.05 -1.33 4.74
C ILE A 129 12.04 -1.46 6.26
N ASP A 130 11.19 -2.38 6.70
CA ASP A 130 11.04 -2.69 8.11
C ASP A 130 12.25 -3.51 8.58
N ASP A 131 12.69 -3.31 9.82
CA ASP A 131 13.92 -3.89 10.35
C ASP A 131 15.17 -3.63 9.47
N PHE A 132 15.41 -2.38 9.06
CA PHE A 132 16.65 -2.04 8.37
C PHE A 132 17.10 -0.58 8.56
N PRO A 133 18.35 -0.36 9.03
CA PRO A 133 19.28 -1.36 9.52
C PRO A 133 18.80 -1.98 10.84
N GLN A 134 19.13 -3.25 11.00
CA GLN A 134 18.79 -4.05 12.17
C GLN A 134 20.01 -4.65 12.85
N ASP A 135 19.86 -5.02 14.12
CA ASP A 135 20.70 -6.05 14.72
C ASP A 135 20.62 -7.33 13.87
N SER A 136 21.76 -7.81 13.35
CA SER A 136 21.80 -9.10 12.65
C SER A 136 23.01 -9.96 13.05
N SER A 137 23.08 -11.17 12.48
CA SER A 137 24.05 -12.20 12.85
C SER A 137 24.95 -12.65 11.70
N THR A 138 26.07 -13.29 12.04
CA THR A 138 26.97 -13.94 11.07
C THR A 138 26.57 -15.40 10.77
N LYS A 139 25.36 -15.83 11.16
CA LYS A 139 24.85 -17.17 10.84
C LYS A 139 24.63 -17.29 9.33
N LYS A 140 24.88 -18.49 8.80
CA LYS A 140 24.50 -18.89 7.44
C LYS A 140 23.21 -19.70 7.52
N LEU A 141 22.11 -19.15 7.01
CA LEU A 141 20.80 -19.77 7.02
C LEU A 141 20.31 -20.02 5.60
N GLU A 142 19.47 -21.05 5.42
CA GLU A 142 18.82 -21.28 4.13
C GLU A 142 17.76 -20.20 3.87
N PRO A 143 17.44 -19.90 2.59
CA PRO A 143 18.03 -20.48 1.38
C PRO A 143 19.37 -19.82 0.97
N ILE A 144 19.73 -18.69 1.58
CA ILE A 144 20.95 -17.92 1.23
C ILE A 144 22.24 -18.72 1.43
N LYS A 145 22.28 -19.64 2.39
CA LYS A 145 23.42 -20.55 2.57
C LYS A 145 23.66 -21.37 1.32
N THR A 146 22.63 -22.00 0.75
CA THR A 146 22.77 -22.76 -0.49
C THR A 146 22.97 -21.83 -1.69
N GLU A 147 22.27 -20.70 -1.74
CA GLU A 147 22.32 -19.78 -2.87
C GLU A 147 23.67 -19.06 -2.99
N TYR A 148 24.23 -18.51 -1.90
CA TYR A 148 25.44 -17.67 -1.95
C TYR A 148 26.58 -18.14 -1.05
N ASP A 149 26.33 -19.09 -0.15
CA ASP A 149 27.23 -19.43 0.96
C ASP A 149 27.68 -18.20 1.76
N LEU A 150 26.76 -17.26 1.98
CA LEU A 150 26.97 -16.03 2.75
C LEU A 150 26.30 -16.10 4.12
N SER A 151 26.88 -15.38 5.09
CA SER A 151 26.17 -15.06 6.33
C SER A 151 25.03 -14.08 6.07
N MET A 152 24.09 -13.92 7.01
CA MET A 152 23.00 -12.95 6.85
C MET A 152 23.52 -11.53 6.58
N VAL A 153 24.46 -11.03 7.40
CA VAL A 153 25.03 -9.69 7.20
C VAL A 153 25.88 -9.55 5.95
N ASP A 154 26.57 -10.62 5.52
CA ASP A 154 27.29 -10.58 4.24
C ASP A 154 26.34 -10.59 3.04
N PHE A 155 25.21 -11.30 3.14
CA PHE A 155 24.17 -11.29 2.12
C PHE A 155 23.52 -9.90 2.03
N TYR A 156 23.17 -9.29 3.17
CA TYR A 156 22.67 -7.92 3.20
C TYR A 156 23.65 -6.95 2.56
N ASN A 157 24.93 -7.10 2.87
CA ASN A 157 25.95 -6.21 2.35
C ASN A 157 26.25 -6.37 0.86
N ARG A 158 26.35 -7.61 0.40
CA ARG A 158 26.90 -7.92 -0.93
C ARG A 158 25.83 -8.17 -1.99
N VAL A 159 24.59 -8.44 -1.57
CA VAL A 159 23.50 -8.84 -2.48
C VAL A 159 22.26 -7.99 -2.27
N TRP A 160 21.63 -8.07 -1.09
CA TRP A 160 20.30 -7.48 -0.87
C TRP A 160 20.32 -5.96 -0.96
N PHE A 161 21.18 -5.27 -0.20
CA PHE A 161 21.21 -3.80 -0.24
C PHE A 161 21.60 -3.24 -1.62
N PRO A 162 22.61 -3.78 -2.33
CA PRO A 162 22.86 -3.42 -3.73
C PRO A 162 21.64 -3.62 -4.64
N ASP A 163 20.84 -4.68 -4.44
CA ASP A 163 19.59 -4.90 -5.18
C ASP A 163 18.55 -3.84 -4.86
N MET A 164 18.37 -3.48 -3.59
CA MET A 164 17.45 -2.42 -3.20
C MET A 164 17.82 -1.07 -3.84
N VAL A 165 19.12 -0.73 -3.85
CA VAL A 165 19.64 0.47 -4.53
C VAL A 165 19.41 0.41 -6.05
N ASN A 166 19.57 -0.76 -6.67
CA ASN A 166 19.28 -0.92 -8.10
C ASN A 166 17.79 -0.77 -8.41
N LEU A 167 16.91 -1.28 -7.56
CA LEU A 167 15.46 -1.07 -7.68
C LEU A 167 15.10 0.40 -7.52
N ALA A 168 15.69 1.09 -6.53
CA ALA A 168 15.50 2.53 -6.33
C ALA A 168 15.86 3.32 -7.59
N ARG A 169 17.01 3.04 -8.20
CA ARG A 169 17.40 3.71 -9.46
C ARG A 169 16.51 3.35 -10.64
N ARG A 170 16.04 2.10 -10.73
CA ARG A 170 15.24 1.61 -11.86
C ARG A 170 13.81 2.17 -11.85
N TYR A 171 13.23 2.33 -10.66
CA TYR A 171 11.82 2.71 -10.49
C TYR A 171 11.64 4.06 -9.78
N ASP A 172 12.73 4.81 -9.58
CA ASP A 172 12.74 6.11 -8.88
C ASP A 172 12.19 6.01 -7.45
N LEU A 173 12.60 4.96 -6.72
CA LEU A 173 12.11 4.68 -5.37
C LEU A 173 12.90 5.46 -4.32
N LYS A 174 12.15 5.98 -3.35
CA LYS A 174 12.64 6.49 -2.08
C LYS A 174 12.21 5.55 -0.97
N TYR A 175 13.15 5.07 -0.15
CA TYR A 175 12.83 4.16 0.95
C TYR A 175 12.79 4.87 2.28
N THR A 176 11.91 4.39 3.16
CA THR A 176 11.97 4.66 4.59
C THR A 176 12.47 3.41 5.29
N GLY A 177 13.76 3.38 5.66
CA GLY A 177 14.33 2.30 6.47
C GLY A 177 14.11 2.58 7.95
N VAL A 178 13.55 1.64 8.71
CA VAL A 178 13.32 1.84 10.14
C VAL A 178 14.29 1.02 10.99
N VAL A 179 15.02 1.73 11.85
CA VAL A 179 16.11 1.17 12.65
C VAL A 179 15.56 0.33 13.78
N LEU A 180 16.07 -0.89 13.90
CA LEU A 180 15.89 -1.72 15.08
C LEU A 180 17.23 -2.02 15.74
N PHE A 181 17.41 -1.56 16.97
CA PHE A 181 18.67 -1.72 17.67
C PHE A 181 18.88 -3.12 18.27
N ASN A 182 17.81 -3.88 18.58
CA ASN A 182 17.94 -5.15 19.28
C ASN A 182 16.76 -6.12 19.07
N TYR A 183 17.04 -7.43 19.09
CA TYR A 183 16.02 -8.50 19.15
C TYR A 183 16.05 -9.27 20.49
N ASN A 184 16.51 -8.65 21.58
CA ASN A 184 16.72 -9.30 22.88
C ASN A 184 15.46 -9.48 23.75
N GLY A 185 14.31 -8.89 23.37
CA GLY A 185 13.07 -8.89 24.15
C GLY A 185 13.18 -8.27 25.55
N LYS A 186 14.21 -7.46 25.80
CA LYS A 186 14.52 -6.92 27.12
C LYS A 186 13.67 -5.68 27.43
N THR A 187 12.74 -5.81 28.37
CA THR A 187 11.85 -4.71 28.79
C THR A 187 12.27 -4.03 30.11
N LYS A 188 13.50 -4.28 30.59
CA LYS A 188 14.05 -3.70 31.83
C LYS A 188 15.54 -3.36 31.67
N PRO A 189 16.01 -2.27 32.30
CA PRO A 189 17.41 -1.88 32.25
C PRO A 189 18.34 -2.91 32.94
N PRO A 190 19.65 -2.90 32.64
CA PRO A 190 20.34 -2.00 31.70
C PRO A 190 20.02 -2.33 30.24
N PHE A 191 19.82 -1.34 29.38
CA PHE A 191 19.58 -1.55 27.95
C PHE A 191 20.92 -1.62 27.21
N ASP A 192 21.15 -2.68 26.45
CA ASP A 192 22.38 -2.94 25.69
C ASP A 192 22.12 -3.00 24.17
N PHE A 193 23.18 -2.90 23.37
CA PHE A 193 23.14 -2.82 21.90
C PHE A 193 23.92 -3.96 21.24
N GLY A 194 23.97 -5.12 21.91
CA GLY A 194 24.93 -6.21 21.65
C GLY A 194 25.35 -6.41 20.21
N ARG A 195 24.52 -7.04 19.38
CA ARG A 195 24.89 -7.36 17.99
C ARG A 195 24.87 -6.15 17.06
N TRP A 196 24.13 -5.09 17.37
CA TRP A 196 24.20 -3.81 16.65
C TRP A 196 25.64 -3.25 16.64
N GLU A 197 26.32 -3.32 17.79
CA GLU A 197 27.69 -2.85 17.97
C GLU A 197 28.77 -3.84 17.48
N HIS A 198 28.50 -5.13 17.66
CA HIS A 198 29.55 -6.15 17.59
C HIS A 198 29.54 -6.97 16.31
N THR A 199 28.40 -7.08 15.61
CA THR A 199 28.36 -7.79 14.34
C THR A 199 29.08 -6.95 13.28
N LYS A 200 30.08 -7.54 12.64
CA LYS A 200 30.93 -6.84 11.66
C LYS A 200 30.74 -7.38 10.25
N ILE A 201 30.92 -6.48 9.29
CA ILE A 201 31.07 -6.80 7.87
C ILE A 201 32.40 -6.28 7.35
N ARG A 202 32.88 -6.85 6.24
CA ARG A 202 34.07 -6.36 5.54
C ARG A 202 33.69 -5.34 4.48
N VAL A 203 34.26 -4.15 4.57
CA VAL A 203 34.15 -3.08 3.56
C VAL A 203 35.57 -2.73 3.09
N GLY A 204 35.89 -3.13 1.85
CA GLY A 204 37.26 -3.06 1.34
C GLY A 204 38.22 -3.91 2.18
N TRP A 205 39.17 -3.25 2.84
CA TRP A 205 40.19 -3.91 3.69
C TRP A 205 39.86 -3.85 5.19
N GLN A 206 38.79 -3.15 5.59
CA GLN A 206 38.45 -2.88 6.98
C GLN A 206 37.21 -3.67 7.41
N GLU A 207 37.19 -4.08 8.69
CA GLU A 207 35.96 -4.54 9.35
C GLU A 207 35.27 -3.36 10.02
N VAL A 208 33.96 -3.23 9.80
CA VAL A 208 33.12 -2.17 10.36
C VAL A 208 31.88 -2.77 11.02
N PRO A 209 31.33 -2.14 12.09
CA PRO A 209 30.05 -2.56 12.67
C PRO A 209 28.93 -2.44 11.63
N TYR A 210 28.19 -3.54 11.41
CA TYR A 210 27.17 -3.64 10.37
C TYR A 210 26.05 -2.61 10.54
N GLY A 211 25.43 -2.56 11.74
CA GLY A 211 24.29 -1.69 12.01
C GLY A 211 24.65 -0.22 11.84
N VAL A 212 25.74 0.21 12.50
CA VAL A 212 26.26 1.58 12.41
C VAL A 212 26.61 1.96 10.97
N PHE A 213 27.29 1.08 10.24
CA PHE A 213 27.69 1.36 8.85
C PHE A 213 26.47 1.59 7.94
N TYR A 214 25.42 0.78 8.07
CA TYR A 214 24.21 0.96 7.28
C TYR A 214 23.36 2.13 7.75
N GLY A 215 23.32 2.41 9.05
CA GLY A 215 22.73 3.63 9.59
C GLY A 215 23.34 4.88 8.95
N HIS A 216 24.69 4.94 8.90
CA HIS A 216 25.39 6.02 8.19
C HIS A 216 25.04 6.08 6.71
N LYS A 217 25.04 4.94 6.01
CA LYS A 217 24.72 4.92 4.58
C LYS A 217 23.34 5.48 4.26
N ILE A 218 22.32 5.11 5.03
CA ILE A 218 20.96 5.58 4.80
C ILE A 218 20.82 7.04 5.23
N SER A 219 21.35 7.42 6.39
CA SER A 219 21.27 8.80 6.90
C SER A 219 21.95 9.86 6.02
N GLN A 220 22.86 9.44 5.13
CA GLN A 220 23.58 10.32 4.20
C GLN A 220 22.94 10.39 2.81
N ASP A 221 21.94 9.56 2.53
CA ASP A 221 21.24 9.56 1.26
C ASP A 221 20.03 10.50 1.35
N GLU A 222 20.05 11.61 0.59
CA GLU A 222 19.00 12.63 0.63
C GLU A 222 17.65 12.13 0.11
N ASP A 223 17.63 11.00 -0.61
CA ASP A 223 16.40 10.39 -1.12
C ASP A 223 15.81 9.34 -0.17
N TRP A 224 16.51 8.97 0.90
CA TRP A 224 16.06 7.92 1.82
C TRP A 224 15.84 8.50 3.22
N GLU A 225 14.95 7.87 3.98
CA GLU A 225 14.66 8.23 5.36
C GLU A 225 15.12 7.14 6.31
N LEU A 226 15.68 7.55 7.45
CA LEU A 226 15.95 6.69 8.59
C LEU A 226 14.90 6.96 9.68
N GLY A 227 14.03 5.99 9.93
CA GLY A 227 13.02 6.03 11.00
C GLY A 227 13.37 5.10 12.16
N LEU A 228 12.45 4.97 13.11
CA LEU A 228 12.61 4.18 14.32
C LEU A 228 11.65 2.98 14.33
N HIS A 229 12.16 1.79 14.65
CA HIS A 229 11.36 0.58 14.91
C HIS A 229 11.42 0.14 16.39
N GLY A 230 11.78 1.08 17.27
CA GLY A 230 11.90 0.88 18.71
C GLY A 230 13.33 0.59 19.18
N TYR A 231 13.49 0.46 20.49
CA TYR A 231 14.75 -0.01 21.10
C TYR A 231 14.97 -1.49 20.77
N ASN A 232 13.92 -2.29 20.91
CA ASN A 232 13.88 -3.68 20.52
C ASN A 232 12.52 -4.02 19.91
N HIS A 233 12.39 -5.26 19.45
CA HIS A 233 11.21 -5.71 18.72
C HIS A 233 10.01 -6.04 19.64
N GLU A 234 9.92 -5.41 20.82
CA GLU A 234 8.76 -5.53 21.73
C GLU A 234 7.77 -4.39 21.46
N SER A 235 6.50 -4.73 21.33
CA SER A 235 5.43 -3.77 21.06
C SER A 235 5.33 -2.74 22.19
N LEU A 236 5.11 -1.46 21.86
CA LEU A 236 4.95 -0.41 22.88
C LEU A 236 3.56 -0.50 23.52
N THR A 237 3.38 -1.48 24.42
CA THR A 237 2.15 -1.71 25.16
C THR A 237 2.40 -1.87 26.66
N LEU A 238 1.41 -1.52 27.48
CA LEU A 238 1.48 -1.77 28.93
C LEU A 238 1.60 -3.26 29.23
N LYS A 239 1.06 -4.13 28.37
CA LYS A 239 1.17 -5.58 28.49
C LYS A 239 2.62 -6.04 28.45
N ASP A 240 3.40 -5.55 27.49
CA ASP A 240 4.77 -6.04 27.26
C ASP A 240 5.79 -5.34 28.17
N TRP A 241 5.62 -4.03 28.39
CA TRP A 241 6.56 -3.23 29.18
C TRP A 241 6.20 -3.13 30.67
N GLY A 242 4.91 -3.27 31.00
CA GLY A 242 4.37 -3.15 32.36
C GLY A 242 4.27 -1.72 32.91
N SER A 243 4.84 -0.71 32.22
CA SER A 243 4.73 0.70 32.61
C SER A 243 5.28 1.63 31.52
N VAL A 244 4.66 2.81 31.36
CA VAL A 244 5.14 3.92 30.51
C VAL A 244 6.59 4.32 30.80
N ASP A 245 7.00 4.37 32.07
CA ASP A 245 8.38 4.76 32.44
C ASP A 245 9.46 3.83 31.87
N LYS A 246 9.16 2.53 31.73
CA LYS A 246 10.11 1.58 31.13
C LYS A 246 10.20 1.73 29.61
N MET A 247 9.07 2.00 28.96
CA MET A 247 9.04 2.32 27.53
C MET A 247 9.90 3.57 27.27
N ILE A 248 9.68 4.64 28.04
CA ILE A 248 10.46 5.88 27.94
C ILE A 248 11.94 5.58 28.17
N ALA A 249 12.29 4.82 29.20
CA ALA A 249 13.69 4.50 29.48
C ALA A 249 14.38 3.72 28.34
N ALA A 250 13.66 2.81 27.68
CA ALA A 250 14.19 2.09 26.52
C ALA A 250 14.31 2.99 25.28
N LEU A 251 13.31 3.83 25.03
CA LEU A 251 13.31 4.79 23.92
C LEU A 251 14.41 5.84 24.09
N GLU A 252 14.63 6.36 25.29
CA GLU A 252 15.75 7.27 25.57
C GLU A 252 17.11 6.57 25.39
N ALA A 253 17.25 5.29 25.76
CA ALA A 253 18.46 4.54 25.44
C ALA A 253 18.68 4.42 23.92
N ALA A 254 17.63 4.12 23.14
CA ALA A 254 17.71 4.09 21.68
C ALA A 254 18.09 5.46 21.09
N LYS A 255 17.59 6.55 21.67
CA LYS A 255 17.92 7.93 21.28
C LYS A 255 19.36 8.29 21.61
N GLU A 256 19.84 7.96 22.80
CA GLU A 256 21.24 8.13 23.19
C GLU A 256 22.14 7.39 22.19
N ARG A 257 21.81 6.14 21.87
CA ARG A 257 22.53 5.36 20.88
C ARG A 257 22.53 6.01 19.49
N TRP A 258 21.38 6.47 19.03
CA TRP A 258 21.23 7.17 17.75
C TRP A 258 22.19 8.36 17.65
N LEU A 259 22.30 9.14 18.73
CA LEU A 259 23.17 10.31 18.81
C LEU A 259 24.65 9.92 18.92
N GLU A 260 24.98 8.92 19.73
CA GLU A 260 26.35 8.39 19.86
C GLU A 260 26.90 7.87 18.53
N ASP A 261 26.07 7.12 17.80
CA ASP A 261 26.42 6.61 16.49
C ASP A 261 26.36 7.68 15.39
N SER A 262 25.89 8.90 15.67
CA SER A 262 25.76 9.97 14.68
C SER A 262 24.89 9.57 13.47
N LEU A 263 23.72 8.99 13.71
CA LEU A 263 22.80 8.51 12.67
C LEU A 263 21.98 9.62 11.97
N GLY A 264 22.41 10.89 12.09
CA GLY A 264 21.73 12.04 11.50
C GLY A 264 20.68 12.69 12.41
N GLU A 265 19.69 13.35 11.82
CA GLU A 265 18.57 13.93 12.56
C GLU A 265 17.82 12.86 13.37
N LEU A 266 17.19 13.26 14.48
CA LEU A 266 16.34 12.34 15.23
C LEU A 266 15.16 11.88 14.34
N PRO A 267 14.70 10.63 14.50
CA PRO A 267 13.71 10.03 13.61
C PRO A 267 12.42 10.85 13.59
N PHE A 268 11.86 10.96 12.39
CA PHE A 268 10.55 11.60 12.14
C PHE A 268 9.42 10.57 12.06
N THR A 269 9.76 9.36 11.65
CA THR A 269 8.82 8.26 11.44
C THR A 269 9.08 7.12 12.41
N TYR A 270 8.00 6.54 12.94
CA TYR A 270 8.01 5.36 13.79
C TYR A 270 7.16 4.25 13.16
N VAL A 271 7.70 3.03 13.08
CA VAL A 271 6.92 1.83 12.76
C VAL A 271 6.83 1.01 14.06
N PRO A 272 5.63 0.66 14.55
CA PRO A 272 5.49 -0.15 15.76
C PRO A 272 5.94 -1.61 15.53
N PRO A 273 6.75 -2.21 16.44
CA PRO A 273 7.03 -3.64 16.41
C PRO A 273 5.75 -4.48 16.36
N HIS A 274 5.76 -5.51 15.52
CA HIS A 274 4.59 -6.35 15.22
C HIS A 274 3.36 -5.60 14.70
N ASN A 275 3.46 -4.30 14.42
CA ASN A 275 2.34 -3.38 14.16
C ASN A 275 1.40 -3.22 15.35
N ILE A 276 1.90 -3.45 16.57
CA ILE A 276 1.11 -3.39 17.80
C ILE A 276 1.61 -2.26 18.70
N TYR A 277 0.67 -1.47 19.21
CA TYR A 277 0.90 -0.45 20.22
C TYR A 277 -0.43 -0.09 20.91
N ASP A 278 -0.35 0.57 22.07
CA ASP A 278 -1.52 1.11 22.75
C ASP A 278 -1.36 2.62 23.01
N ALA A 279 -2.40 3.25 23.57
CA ALA A 279 -2.38 4.68 23.90
C ALA A 279 -1.23 5.06 24.85
N ALA A 280 -0.87 4.19 25.79
CA ALA A 280 0.24 4.43 26.71
C ALA A 280 1.60 4.36 25.98
N GLY A 281 1.73 3.50 24.98
CA GLY A 281 2.85 3.48 24.04
C GLY A 281 3.01 4.78 23.27
N MET A 282 1.91 5.37 22.81
CA MET A 282 1.94 6.68 22.12
C MET A 282 2.37 7.81 23.06
N GLU A 283 1.91 7.81 24.31
CA GLU A 283 2.40 8.77 25.32
C GLU A 283 3.91 8.63 25.58
N ALA A 284 4.40 7.39 25.72
CA ALA A 284 5.82 7.11 25.91
C ALA A 284 6.65 7.61 24.71
N LEU A 285 6.18 7.33 23.49
CA LEU A 285 6.82 7.73 22.24
C LEU A 285 6.90 9.25 22.12
N ALA A 286 5.80 9.96 22.37
CA ALA A 286 5.73 11.42 22.27
C ALA A 286 6.69 12.11 23.26
N LYS A 287 6.85 11.52 24.44
CA LYS A 287 7.74 12.04 25.48
C LYS A 287 9.22 11.80 25.16
N ALA A 288 9.58 10.60 24.69
CA ALA A 288 10.97 10.25 24.42
C ALA A 288 11.48 10.83 23.07
N PHE A 289 10.63 10.78 22.05
CA PHE A 289 10.92 11.23 20.69
C PHE A 289 9.88 12.27 20.21
N PRO A 290 9.94 13.52 20.72
CA PRO A 290 9.06 14.58 20.23
C PRO A 290 9.32 14.97 18.76
N SER A 291 10.42 14.49 18.16
CA SER A 291 10.73 14.63 16.73
C SER A 291 9.81 13.78 15.85
N ILE A 292 9.27 12.67 16.37
CA ILE A 292 8.38 11.79 15.61
C ILE A 292 7.05 12.52 15.36
N LYS A 293 6.57 12.40 14.13
CA LYS A 293 5.28 12.90 13.65
C LYS A 293 4.49 11.83 12.92
N VAL A 294 5.16 10.84 12.32
CA VAL A 294 4.50 9.75 11.61
C VAL A 294 4.52 8.49 12.45
N VAL A 295 3.34 7.87 12.60
CA VAL A 295 3.19 6.49 13.08
C VAL A 295 2.73 5.65 11.89
N ALA A 296 3.53 4.65 11.55
CA ALA A 296 3.29 3.78 10.41
C ALA A 296 2.87 2.38 10.91
N GLY A 297 1.68 2.34 11.51
CA GLY A 297 1.02 1.12 12.01
C GLY A 297 0.32 0.32 10.90
N ALA A 298 -0.72 -0.44 11.25
CA ALA A 298 -1.49 -1.22 10.28
C ALA A 298 -2.82 -0.54 9.93
N ALA A 299 -3.20 -0.58 8.65
CA ALA A 299 -4.51 -0.11 8.23
C ALA A 299 -5.60 -1.06 8.75
N ILE A 300 -5.33 -2.37 8.71
CA ILE A 300 -6.31 -3.42 8.99
C ILE A 300 -5.89 -4.19 10.24
N GLY A 301 -6.84 -4.42 11.15
CA GLY A 301 -6.64 -5.18 12.38
C GLY A 301 -7.53 -4.67 13.51
N ASP A 302 -7.12 -4.94 14.75
CA ASP A 302 -7.82 -4.45 15.95
C ASP A 302 -7.41 -3.01 16.28
N PHE A 303 -8.40 -2.13 16.45
CA PHE A 303 -8.19 -0.74 16.84
C PHE A 303 -7.41 -0.62 18.18
N GLU A 304 -7.72 -1.48 19.15
CA GLU A 304 -7.11 -1.48 20.50
C GLU A 304 -5.66 -1.97 20.48
N GLU A 305 -5.23 -2.65 19.42
CA GLU A 305 -3.85 -3.06 19.20
C GLU A 305 -3.10 -2.10 18.24
N GLY A 306 -3.68 -0.95 17.89
CA GLY A 306 -3.00 0.06 17.07
C GLY A 306 -3.17 -0.15 15.56
N ALA A 307 -4.16 -0.94 15.15
CA ALA A 307 -4.59 -1.08 13.76
C ALA A 307 -5.90 -0.30 13.50
N ASP A 308 -6.64 -0.62 12.43
CA ASP A 308 -7.83 0.15 12.00
C ASP A 308 -7.53 1.66 11.86
N ARG A 309 -6.35 1.96 11.31
CA ARG A 309 -5.83 3.32 11.12
C ARG A 309 -6.09 3.81 9.70
N GLU A 310 -6.31 5.11 9.60
CA GLU A 310 -6.53 5.84 8.35
C GLU A 310 -5.45 6.91 8.14
N PHE A 311 -5.29 7.41 6.93
CA PHE A 311 -4.41 8.55 6.68
C PHE A 311 -4.97 9.80 7.38
N GLY A 312 -4.30 10.26 8.44
CA GLY A 312 -4.82 11.36 9.25
C GLY A 312 -4.17 11.46 10.63
N PRO A 313 -4.70 12.30 11.53
CA PRO A 313 -4.25 12.36 12.92
C PRO A 313 -4.38 11.00 13.62
N GLU A 314 -3.38 10.64 14.42
CA GLU A 314 -3.40 9.39 15.20
C GLU A 314 -4.47 9.50 16.33
N PRO A 315 -5.36 8.51 16.50
CA PRO A 315 -6.49 8.59 17.43
C PRO A 315 -6.16 8.76 18.91
N TRP A 316 -5.00 8.28 19.37
CA TRP A 316 -4.59 8.31 20.77
C TRP A 316 -3.67 9.48 21.11
N HIS A 317 -3.05 10.14 20.13
CA HIS A 317 -2.21 11.30 20.36
C HIS A 317 -2.17 12.28 19.18
N GLU A 318 -2.81 13.45 19.34
CA GLU A 318 -2.96 14.50 18.31
C GLU A 318 -1.63 15.01 17.70
N GLY A 319 -0.51 14.81 18.40
CA GLY A 319 0.82 15.16 17.91
C GLY A 319 1.37 14.23 16.81
N PHE A 320 0.67 13.15 16.50
CA PHE A 320 1.05 12.15 15.50
C PHE A 320 0.05 12.07 14.34
N PHE A 321 0.53 11.51 13.24
CA PHE A 321 -0.21 11.31 12.01
C PHE A 321 0.06 9.90 11.49
N ASP A 322 -0.99 9.18 11.15
CA ASP A 322 -0.94 7.82 10.66
C ASP A 322 -0.65 7.77 9.16
N ILE A 323 0.34 6.95 8.79
CA ILE A 323 0.59 6.49 7.42
C ILE A 323 0.58 4.96 7.48
N PRO A 324 -0.61 4.35 7.52
CA PRO A 324 -0.74 2.95 7.86
C PRO A 324 -0.32 2.03 6.70
N ARG A 325 0.17 0.84 7.04
CA ARG A 325 0.49 -0.24 6.11
C ARG A 325 -0.76 -0.85 5.49
N TRP A 326 -0.80 -0.91 4.16
CA TRP A 326 -1.80 -1.66 3.40
C TRP A 326 -1.29 -2.97 2.81
N THR A 327 -0.08 -2.97 2.25
CA THR A 327 0.50 -4.15 1.58
C THR A 327 1.86 -4.53 2.14
N TRP A 328 2.26 -5.79 1.99
CA TRP A 328 3.53 -6.29 2.55
C TRP A 328 4.14 -7.45 1.77
N GLY A 329 5.43 -7.68 1.99
CA GLY A 329 6.19 -8.80 1.43
C GLY A 329 6.48 -8.66 -0.06
N GLN A 330 7.33 -9.53 -0.59
CA GLN A 330 7.85 -9.40 -1.96
C GLN A 330 6.91 -9.99 -3.03
N VAL A 331 5.83 -10.69 -2.66
CA VAL A 331 4.98 -11.43 -3.59
C VAL A 331 3.66 -10.68 -3.84
N LEU A 332 3.38 -10.37 -5.10
CA LEU A 332 2.10 -9.78 -5.52
C LEU A 332 1.06 -10.89 -5.70
N ASP A 333 0.58 -11.44 -4.59
CA ASP A 333 -0.53 -12.39 -4.58
C ASP A 333 -1.90 -11.70 -4.73
N GLY A 334 -2.98 -12.47 -4.71
CA GLY A 334 -4.35 -11.96 -4.87
C GLY A 334 -4.76 -10.99 -3.76
N GLU A 335 -4.35 -11.25 -2.51
CA GLU A 335 -4.67 -10.42 -1.34
C GLU A 335 -3.96 -9.07 -1.42
N ASN A 336 -2.66 -9.11 -1.65
CA ASN A 336 -1.81 -7.96 -1.79
C ASN A 336 -2.22 -7.10 -3.00
N ARG A 337 -2.56 -7.73 -4.13
CA ARG A 337 -3.08 -7.02 -5.30
C ARG A 337 -4.44 -6.39 -5.02
N PHE A 338 -5.32 -7.05 -4.28
CA PHE A 338 -6.61 -6.49 -3.88
C PHE A 338 -6.44 -5.24 -3.00
N ARG A 339 -5.58 -5.30 -1.98
CA ARG A 339 -5.30 -4.16 -1.10
C ARG A 339 -4.65 -3.00 -1.84
N LEU A 340 -3.65 -3.27 -2.69
CA LEU A 340 -3.04 -2.27 -3.58
C LEU A 340 -4.10 -1.56 -4.43
N LEU A 341 -4.95 -2.34 -5.10
CA LEU A 341 -5.99 -1.80 -5.98
C LEU A 341 -7.02 -0.98 -5.21
N SER A 342 -7.35 -1.39 -3.98
CA SER A 342 -8.28 -0.64 -3.14
C SER A 342 -7.68 0.69 -2.68
N GLU A 343 -6.47 0.68 -2.12
CA GLU A 343 -5.76 1.88 -1.65
C GLU A 343 -5.54 2.90 -2.78
N MET A 344 -5.10 2.42 -3.94
CA MET A 344 -4.96 3.23 -5.15
C MET A 344 -6.32 3.75 -5.65
N GLY A 345 -7.37 2.93 -5.55
CA GLY A 345 -8.71 3.27 -6.00
C GLY A 345 -9.44 4.29 -5.13
N ILE A 346 -9.03 4.48 -3.87
CA ILE A 346 -9.63 5.45 -2.94
C ILE A 346 -8.81 6.74 -2.83
N PHE A 347 -7.50 6.64 -2.55
CA PHE A 347 -6.65 7.80 -2.26
C PHE A 347 -5.65 8.09 -3.38
N GLY A 348 -5.38 7.12 -4.26
CA GLY A 348 -4.21 7.18 -5.15
C GLY A 348 -2.90 7.16 -4.37
N VAL A 349 -2.89 6.37 -3.29
CA VAL A 349 -1.76 6.11 -2.41
C VAL A 349 -1.40 4.63 -2.52
N TRP A 350 -0.11 4.31 -2.38
CA TRP A 350 0.36 2.94 -2.15
C TRP A 350 1.36 2.91 -0.99
N THR A 351 1.02 2.23 0.10
CA THR A 351 1.92 1.96 1.22
C THR A 351 2.32 0.49 1.26
N HIS A 352 3.64 0.23 1.20
CA HIS A 352 4.18 -1.12 1.09
C HIS A 352 5.34 -1.37 2.04
N PHE A 353 5.36 -2.55 2.67
CA PHE A 353 6.37 -2.92 3.65
C PHE A 353 7.08 -4.20 3.24
N ILE A 354 8.41 -4.20 3.31
CA ILE A 354 9.22 -5.40 3.14
C ILE A 354 10.19 -5.52 4.30
N HIS A 355 10.63 -6.75 4.58
CA HIS A 355 11.72 -6.99 5.51
C HIS A 355 12.91 -7.62 4.78
N PRO A 356 14.16 -7.26 5.15
CA PRO A 356 15.33 -7.91 4.59
C PRO A 356 15.42 -9.40 4.97
N ASP A 357 14.83 -9.79 6.09
CA ASP A 357 14.90 -11.15 6.62
C ASP A 357 13.76 -12.07 6.16
N ASP A 358 12.80 -11.58 5.36
CA ASP A 358 11.72 -12.38 4.75
C ASP A 358 12.27 -13.63 4.07
N VAL A 359 13.41 -13.51 3.37
CA VAL A 359 14.05 -14.64 2.69
C VAL A 359 14.43 -15.78 3.64
N PHE A 360 14.72 -15.48 4.90
CA PHE A 360 15.08 -16.47 5.92
C PHE A 360 13.87 -17.01 6.70
N HIS A 361 12.71 -16.34 6.67
CA HIS A 361 11.53 -16.71 7.44
C HIS A 361 10.75 -17.86 6.77
N ILE A 362 11.42 -19.02 6.72
CA ILE A 362 10.99 -20.26 6.04
C ILE A 362 10.70 -21.38 7.05
N PRO A 363 9.89 -22.40 6.70
CA PRO A 363 9.57 -23.53 7.58
C PRO A 363 10.78 -24.22 8.20
N ARG A 364 11.88 -24.35 7.44
CA ARG A 364 13.09 -25.01 7.93
C ARG A 364 13.79 -24.23 9.06
N ASN A 365 13.79 -22.90 8.99
CA ASN A 365 14.50 -22.06 9.96
C ASN A 365 13.62 -21.75 11.18
N TYR A 366 12.29 -21.71 10.97
CA TYR A 366 11.30 -21.37 11.99
C TYR A 366 10.16 -22.40 12.00
N PRO A 367 10.41 -23.66 12.42
CA PRO A 367 9.43 -24.75 12.34
C PRO A 367 8.18 -24.54 13.20
N ASP A 368 8.29 -23.69 14.23
CA ASP A 368 7.24 -23.44 15.22
C ASP A 368 6.50 -22.11 14.98
N ALA A 369 6.73 -21.43 13.85
CA ALA A 369 6.01 -20.21 13.51
C ALA A 369 4.56 -20.52 13.10
N ASP A 370 3.61 -19.70 13.55
CA ASP A 370 2.19 -19.83 13.17
C ASP A 370 1.99 -19.62 11.65
N GLU A 371 2.72 -18.66 11.08
CA GLU A 371 2.77 -18.38 9.66
C GLU A 371 4.20 -18.04 9.21
N TRP A 372 4.51 -18.36 7.95
CA TRP A 372 5.81 -18.05 7.35
C TRP A 372 5.66 -16.90 6.35
N ARG A 373 6.62 -15.96 6.38
CA ARG A 373 6.68 -14.86 5.39
C ARG A 373 7.23 -15.36 4.05
N ASN A 374 8.00 -16.45 4.07
CA ASN A 374 8.43 -17.18 2.88
C ASN A 374 8.06 -18.67 2.99
N PRO A 375 6.76 -19.01 2.88
CA PRO A 375 6.28 -20.37 3.13
C PRO A 375 6.80 -21.39 2.10
N HIS A 376 7.12 -20.93 0.90
CA HIS A 376 7.65 -21.76 -0.20
C HIS A 376 9.17 -21.84 -0.23
N SER A 377 9.87 -21.28 0.77
CA SER A 377 11.34 -21.26 0.82
C SER A 377 11.99 -20.71 -0.45
N LEU A 378 11.37 -19.69 -1.06
CA LEU A 378 11.88 -19.06 -2.26
C LEU A 378 13.29 -18.49 -2.02
N PRO A 379 14.23 -18.67 -2.95
CA PRO A 379 15.54 -18.02 -2.90
C PRO A 379 15.40 -16.50 -3.03
N TRP A 380 16.49 -15.75 -2.84
CA TRP A 380 16.46 -14.30 -3.08
C TRP A 380 16.32 -13.99 -4.57
N ARG A 381 17.23 -14.48 -5.42
CA ARG A 381 17.15 -14.31 -6.88
C ARG A 381 16.78 -15.62 -7.57
N GLY A 382 17.36 -16.73 -7.14
CA GLY A 382 17.25 -18.04 -7.80
C GLY A 382 18.51 -18.87 -7.53
N ASP A 383 18.51 -20.15 -7.88
CA ASP A 383 19.62 -21.08 -7.68
C ASP A 383 20.78 -20.93 -8.72
N HIS A 384 21.00 -19.71 -9.24
CA HIS A 384 21.96 -19.39 -10.31
C HIS A 384 21.75 -20.11 -11.65
N THR A 385 20.66 -20.87 -11.81
CA THR A 385 20.27 -21.49 -13.10
C THR A 385 19.68 -20.50 -14.08
N GLY A 386 19.34 -19.29 -13.63
CA GLY A 386 18.71 -18.24 -14.42
C GLY A 386 17.19 -18.22 -14.38
N GLU A 387 16.55 -19.05 -13.54
CA GLU A 387 15.09 -19.21 -13.46
C GLU A 387 14.30 -17.95 -13.03
N LYS A 388 14.97 -16.90 -12.52
CA LYS A 388 14.37 -15.63 -12.08
C LYS A 388 13.10 -15.81 -11.22
N ASN A 389 13.13 -16.76 -10.30
CA ASN A 389 11.97 -17.20 -9.52
C ASN A 389 12.03 -16.82 -8.03
N GLY A 390 13.10 -16.15 -7.59
CA GLY A 390 13.26 -15.71 -6.21
C GLY A 390 12.49 -14.44 -5.84
N LEU A 391 12.47 -14.13 -4.55
CA LEU A 391 11.75 -12.98 -3.95
C LEU A 391 12.11 -11.64 -4.60
N TYR A 392 13.36 -11.42 -5.03
CA TYR A 392 13.77 -10.22 -5.76
C TYR A 392 12.94 -10.02 -7.04
N TYR A 393 12.74 -11.07 -7.82
CA TYR A 393 11.99 -10.98 -9.08
C TYR A 393 10.49 -10.87 -8.83
N ARG A 394 9.98 -11.48 -7.75
CA ARG A 394 8.61 -11.25 -7.28
C ARG A 394 8.40 -9.79 -6.88
N PHE A 395 9.39 -9.18 -6.23
CA PHE A 395 9.31 -7.77 -5.87
C PHE A 395 9.34 -6.86 -7.09
N VAL A 396 10.11 -7.24 -8.12
CA VAL A 396 10.07 -6.56 -9.44
C VAL A 396 8.67 -6.62 -10.07
N GLU A 397 7.91 -7.71 -9.90
CA GLU A 397 6.55 -7.84 -10.44
C GLU A 397 5.60 -6.75 -9.89
N TRP A 398 5.75 -6.35 -8.62
CA TRP A 398 5.01 -5.23 -8.04
C TRP A 398 5.23 -3.94 -8.82
N PHE A 399 6.49 -3.55 -9.00
CA PHE A 399 6.83 -2.30 -9.67
C PHE A 399 6.49 -2.33 -11.16
N GLU A 400 6.60 -3.48 -11.82
CA GLU A 400 6.15 -3.62 -13.20
C GLU A 400 4.62 -3.50 -13.32
N PHE A 401 3.87 -4.06 -12.36
CA PHE A 401 2.43 -3.89 -12.29
C PHE A 401 2.05 -2.42 -12.09
N VAL A 402 2.65 -1.76 -11.10
CA VAL A 402 2.39 -0.34 -10.79
C VAL A 402 2.81 0.56 -11.93
N ARG A 403 3.99 0.36 -12.53
CA ARG A 403 4.45 1.12 -13.70
C ARG A 403 3.52 0.97 -14.90
N LYS A 404 2.90 -0.20 -15.08
CA LYS A 404 1.96 -0.45 -16.17
C LYS A 404 0.61 0.25 -15.95
N HIS A 405 0.08 0.21 -14.73
CA HIS A 405 -1.29 0.64 -14.45
C HIS A 405 -1.41 2.03 -13.81
N TYR A 406 -0.33 2.49 -13.17
CA TYR A 406 -0.24 3.72 -12.39
C TYR A 406 1.12 4.42 -12.60
N PRO A 407 1.55 4.67 -13.86
CA PRO A 407 2.87 5.24 -14.15
C PRO A 407 3.08 6.65 -13.59
N TRP A 408 1.99 7.32 -13.18
CA TRP A 408 2.00 8.63 -12.57
C TRP A 408 2.40 8.63 -11.10
N LEU A 409 2.46 7.47 -10.43
CA LEU A 409 2.74 7.39 -8.99
C LEU A 409 4.15 7.89 -8.67
N ARG A 410 4.28 8.78 -7.66
CA ARG A 410 5.57 9.31 -7.20
C ARG A 410 5.97 8.63 -5.89
N TYR A 411 7.16 8.05 -5.86
CA TYR A 411 7.69 7.48 -4.62
C TYR A 411 8.34 8.54 -3.76
N MET A 412 8.10 8.47 -2.47
CA MET A 412 8.64 9.39 -1.49
C MET A 412 8.85 8.71 -0.14
N THR A 413 9.70 9.34 0.68
CA THR A 413 9.87 8.95 2.10
C THR A 413 8.59 9.17 2.89
N ALA A 414 8.45 8.53 4.05
CA ALA A 414 7.28 8.72 4.92
C ALA A 414 7.17 10.17 5.43
N LYS A 415 8.31 10.82 5.71
CA LYS A 415 8.40 12.25 6.06
C LYS A 415 7.90 13.16 4.93
N GLU A 416 8.28 12.90 3.68
CA GLU A 416 7.76 13.64 2.53
C GLU A 416 6.24 13.36 2.35
N ALA A 417 5.83 12.10 2.47
CA ALA A 417 4.43 11.69 2.36
C ALA A 417 3.55 12.36 3.41
N TYR A 418 4.01 12.50 4.65
CA TYR A 418 3.32 13.25 5.70
C TYR A 418 2.94 14.66 5.23
N HIS A 419 3.89 15.41 4.68
CA HIS A 419 3.64 16.77 4.22
C HIS A 419 2.70 16.82 3.01
N GLU A 420 2.81 15.87 2.08
CA GLU A 420 1.93 15.83 0.91
C GLU A 420 0.51 15.37 1.27
N LEU A 421 0.35 14.41 2.19
CA LEU A 421 -0.94 13.94 2.70
C LEU A 421 -1.65 15.03 3.49
N GLN A 422 -0.94 15.78 4.34
CA GLN A 422 -1.55 16.91 5.05
C GLN A 422 -2.12 17.95 4.10
N LYS A 423 -1.39 18.28 3.02
CA LYS A 423 -1.90 19.19 1.98
C LYS A 423 -3.11 18.57 1.28
N TYR A 424 -3.00 17.31 0.85
CA TYR A 424 -4.07 16.58 0.16
C TYR A 424 -5.38 16.57 0.97
N LEU A 425 -5.31 16.25 2.26
CA LEU A 425 -6.47 16.18 3.15
C LEU A 425 -7.07 17.56 3.48
N ALA A 426 -6.27 18.63 3.40
CA ALA A 426 -6.72 20.00 3.65
C ALA A 426 -7.25 20.72 2.39
N ILE A 427 -7.03 20.17 1.20
CA ILE A 427 -7.48 20.78 -0.06
C ILE A 427 -9.01 20.72 -0.16
N GLU A 428 -9.63 21.88 -0.32
CA GLU A 428 -11.02 21.98 -0.73
C GLU A 428 -11.08 22.00 -2.25
N ALA A 429 -11.84 21.07 -2.84
CA ALA A 429 -12.00 20.97 -4.29
C ALA A 429 -13.49 21.04 -4.67
N SER A 430 -13.78 21.74 -5.76
CA SER A 430 -15.12 21.75 -6.38
C SER A 430 -15.02 21.55 -7.89
N TYR A 431 -15.99 20.82 -8.44
CA TYR A 431 -16.00 20.44 -9.84
C TYR A 431 -17.33 20.82 -10.50
N ALA A 432 -17.25 21.57 -11.60
CA ALA A 432 -18.39 21.83 -12.47
C ALA A 432 -18.25 20.99 -13.75
N LEU A 433 -19.14 20.02 -13.90
CA LEU A 433 -19.14 19.09 -15.04
C LEU A 433 -20.21 19.52 -16.05
N LYS A 434 -19.78 19.98 -17.22
CA LYS A 434 -20.64 20.29 -18.36
C LYS A 434 -20.45 19.25 -19.47
N PRO A 435 -21.34 19.18 -20.48
CA PRO A 435 -21.21 18.21 -21.57
C PRO A 435 -19.86 18.27 -22.31
N ARG A 436 -19.25 19.46 -22.40
CA ARG A 436 -18.03 19.72 -23.19
C ARG A 436 -16.90 20.39 -22.40
N GLU A 437 -17.05 20.50 -21.08
CA GLU A 437 -16.11 21.25 -20.26
C GLU A 437 -16.10 20.67 -18.84
N VAL A 438 -14.90 20.53 -18.27
CA VAL A 438 -14.68 20.32 -16.84
C VAL A 438 -13.98 21.55 -16.30
N MET A 439 -14.54 22.12 -15.24
CA MET A 439 -13.87 23.14 -14.43
C MET A 439 -13.61 22.57 -13.05
N ALA A 440 -12.36 22.57 -12.61
CA ALA A 440 -11.94 22.16 -11.28
C ALA A 440 -11.39 23.39 -10.54
N THR A 441 -11.90 23.66 -9.35
CA THR A 441 -11.45 24.77 -8.50
C THR A 441 -10.90 24.21 -7.20
N PHE A 442 -9.72 24.69 -6.78
CA PHE A 442 -8.99 24.22 -5.61
C PHE A 442 -8.67 25.40 -4.68
N SER A 443 -8.67 25.15 -3.36
CA SER A 443 -8.24 26.14 -2.36
C SER A 443 -6.75 26.49 -2.48
N ASP A 444 -5.92 25.51 -2.84
CA ASP A 444 -4.48 25.63 -3.06
C ASP A 444 -4.01 24.80 -4.26
N TYR A 445 -2.74 24.93 -4.66
CA TYR A 445 -2.12 24.20 -5.76
C TYR A 445 -0.59 24.06 -5.56
N PRO A 446 0.07 23.03 -6.13
CA PRO A 446 -0.44 22.06 -7.11
C PRO A 446 -1.34 20.98 -6.50
N VAL A 447 -2.30 20.48 -7.28
CA VAL A 447 -3.19 19.36 -6.90
C VAL A 447 -3.22 18.34 -8.02
N TYR A 448 -3.12 17.06 -7.68
CA TYR A 448 -3.35 15.97 -8.63
C TYR A 448 -4.81 15.53 -8.61
N PHE A 449 -5.38 15.35 -9.79
CA PHE A 449 -6.76 14.89 -9.95
C PHE A 449 -6.89 14.07 -11.23
N GLN A 450 -7.94 13.27 -11.29
CA GLN A 450 -8.23 12.39 -12.40
C GLN A 450 -9.56 12.75 -13.03
N VAL A 451 -9.58 12.80 -14.35
CA VAL A 451 -10.81 12.91 -15.14
C VAL A 451 -11.05 11.59 -15.83
N ARG A 452 -12.09 10.89 -15.42
CA ARG A 452 -12.52 9.63 -16.01
C ARG A 452 -13.65 9.89 -17.00
N ILE A 453 -13.45 9.47 -18.24
CA ILE A 453 -14.42 9.57 -19.32
C ILE A 453 -14.80 8.17 -19.77
N ASN A 454 -16.09 7.90 -19.80
CA ASN A 454 -16.62 6.56 -20.03
C ASN A 454 -17.57 6.51 -21.24
N ASP A 455 -17.80 7.62 -21.95
CA ASP A 455 -18.82 7.71 -23.02
C ASP A 455 -18.26 8.08 -24.39
N GLY A 456 -16.95 7.87 -24.57
CA GLY A 456 -16.25 8.08 -25.84
C GLY A 456 -15.79 9.51 -26.07
N ARG A 457 -16.21 10.48 -25.25
CA ARG A 457 -15.57 11.81 -25.27
C ARG A 457 -14.08 11.69 -24.94
N VAL A 458 -13.33 12.70 -25.35
CA VAL A 458 -11.90 12.82 -25.04
C VAL A 458 -11.54 14.21 -24.55
N LEU A 459 -10.37 14.34 -23.94
CA LEU A 459 -9.81 15.63 -23.56
C LEU A 459 -9.15 16.32 -24.77
N ASP A 460 -9.52 17.58 -25.03
CA ASP A 460 -8.78 18.46 -25.95
C ASP A 460 -7.56 19.04 -25.23
N LEU A 461 -6.37 18.53 -25.56
CA LEU A 461 -5.12 18.97 -24.96
C LEU A 461 -4.80 20.45 -25.26
N ASN A 462 -5.25 20.99 -26.41
CA ASN A 462 -5.10 22.41 -26.73
C ASN A 462 -6.12 23.28 -25.97
N GLY A 463 -7.17 22.66 -25.44
CA GLY A 463 -8.23 23.29 -24.67
C GLY A 463 -8.02 23.27 -23.16
N MET A 464 -6.84 22.83 -22.70
CA MET A 464 -6.45 22.82 -21.28
C MET A 464 -5.93 24.19 -20.83
N ALA A 465 -6.33 24.63 -19.64
CA ALA A 465 -5.79 25.82 -18.98
C ALA A 465 -5.48 25.55 -17.51
N ASN A 466 -4.37 26.12 -17.02
CA ASN A 466 -3.87 25.98 -15.64
C ASN A 466 -3.72 24.54 -15.13
N CYS A 467 -3.45 23.60 -16.03
CA CYS A 467 -3.21 22.21 -15.69
C CYS A 467 -2.21 21.59 -16.66
N GLN A 468 -1.53 20.56 -16.19
CA GLN A 468 -0.57 19.76 -16.94
C GLN A 468 -1.10 18.33 -17.06
N LEU A 469 -0.97 17.74 -18.23
CA LEU A 469 -1.23 16.32 -18.42
C LEU A 469 -0.08 15.52 -17.80
N VAL A 470 -0.40 14.56 -16.95
CA VAL A 470 0.57 13.66 -16.29
C VAL A 470 0.55 12.29 -16.96
N ASP A 471 -0.63 11.72 -17.15
CA ASP A 471 -0.78 10.39 -17.75
C ASP A 471 -2.15 10.21 -18.43
N ILE A 472 -2.21 9.29 -19.38
CA ILE A 472 -3.45 8.83 -20.01
C ILE A 472 -3.50 7.31 -19.90
N TYR A 473 -4.49 6.80 -19.15
CA TYR A 473 -4.78 5.38 -19.07
C TYR A 473 -6.01 5.06 -19.94
N GLU A 474 -5.84 4.12 -20.88
CA GLU A 474 -6.94 3.58 -21.69
C GLU A 474 -7.33 2.20 -21.18
N GLY A 475 -8.58 2.10 -20.70
CA GLY A 475 -9.20 0.84 -20.32
C GLY A 475 -10.32 0.44 -21.28
N THR A 476 -10.99 -0.66 -20.97
CA THR A 476 -12.08 -1.17 -21.82
C THR A 476 -13.32 -0.28 -21.70
N GLY A 477 -13.51 0.63 -22.66
CA GLY A 477 -14.66 1.54 -22.71
C GLY A 477 -14.55 2.76 -21.78
N TYR A 478 -13.35 3.07 -21.29
CA TYR A 478 -13.08 4.27 -20.52
C TYR A 478 -11.64 4.78 -20.71
N THR A 479 -11.45 6.07 -20.46
CA THR A 479 -10.13 6.72 -20.43
C THR A 479 -10.02 7.52 -19.15
N ILE A 480 -8.88 7.44 -18.47
CA ILE A 480 -8.56 8.25 -17.29
C ILE A 480 -7.40 9.17 -17.64
N TYR A 481 -7.62 10.47 -17.51
CA TYR A 481 -6.57 11.48 -17.61
C TYR A 481 -6.12 11.84 -16.20
N THR A 482 -4.86 11.56 -15.85
CA THR A 482 -4.25 12.06 -14.62
C THR A 482 -3.66 13.43 -14.92
N LEU A 483 -4.03 14.42 -14.12
CA LEU A 483 -3.74 15.83 -14.34
C LEU A 483 -3.13 16.45 -13.09
N ARG A 484 -2.26 17.44 -13.29
CA ARG A 484 -1.71 18.29 -12.24
C ARG A 484 -2.19 19.72 -12.43
N ALA A 485 -3.05 20.19 -11.54
CA ALA A 485 -3.44 21.59 -11.49
C ALA A 485 -2.24 22.45 -11.10
N VAL A 486 -1.98 23.52 -11.84
CA VAL A 486 -0.90 24.50 -11.57
C VAL A 486 -1.43 25.89 -11.27
N GLY A 487 -2.74 25.98 -11.02
CA GLY A 487 -3.44 27.18 -10.55
C GLY A 487 -4.76 26.80 -9.87
N LYS A 488 -5.38 27.76 -9.21
CA LYS A 488 -6.62 27.56 -8.44
C LYS A 488 -7.82 27.12 -9.27
N GLU A 489 -7.84 27.41 -10.56
CA GLU A 489 -8.91 27.00 -11.46
C GLU A 489 -8.33 26.35 -12.71
N ALA A 490 -8.52 25.04 -12.85
CA ALA A 490 -8.18 24.28 -14.05
C ALA A 490 -9.42 24.15 -14.95
N ARG A 491 -9.23 24.42 -16.25
CA ARG A 491 -10.29 24.26 -17.26
C ARG A 491 -9.86 23.27 -18.32
N LEU A 492 -10.79 22.40 -18.69
CA LEU A 492 -10.56 21.29 -19.60
C LEU A 492 -11.71 21.27 -20.62
N LYS A 493 -11.39 21.31 -21.92
CA LYS A 493 -12.40 21.12 -22.97
C LYS A 493 -12.49 19.65 -23.36
N LEU A 494 -13.71 19.20 -23.63
CA LEU A 494 -13.98 17.85 -24.11
C LEU A 494 -14.47 17.89 -25.57
N MET A 495 -14.03 16.93 -26.36
CA MET A 495 -14.43 16.72 -27.75
C MET A 495 -15.19 15.41 -27.90
N LEU A 496 -16.02 15.36 -28.94
CA LEU A 496 -16.61 14.11 -29.41
C LEU A 496 -15.66 13.42 -30.39
N PRO A 497 -15.73 12.08 -30.53
CA PRO A 497 -14.92 11.33 -31.50
C PRO A 497 -15.01 11.80 -32.95
N GLU A 498 -16.07 12.51 -33.31
CA GLU A 498 -16.32 12.97 -34.68
C GLU A 498 -15.59 14.30 -35.00
N GLU A 499 -14.92 14.90 -34.02
CA GLU A 499 -14.32 16.24 -34.11
C GLU A 499 -12.79 16.21 -34.14
N PHE A 500 -12.21 15.01 -34.22
CA PHE A 500 -10.77 14.78 -34.34
C PHE A 500 -10.22 15.12 -35.73
#